data_AF-A0A8H9WGS3-F1
#
_entry.id   AF-A0A8H9WGS3-F1
#
_cell.length_a   1.000
_cell.length_b   1.000
_cell.length_c   1.000
_cell.angle_alpha   90.00
_cell.angle_beta   90.00
_cell.angle_gamma   90.00
#
_symmetry.space_group_name_H-M   'P 1'
#
loop_
_entity.id
_entity.type
_entity.pdbx_description
1 polymer ?
#
loop_
_entity_poly.entity_id
_entity_poly.type
_entity_poly.pdbx_seq_one_letter_code
_entity_poly.pdbx_strand_id
1 'polypeptide(L)'
;MIYIYCSTRPAVHKPSATTNLSDDLAWVINSPPIIQGRRRHCQWTNNHFWQQANTTFAAQIDHKTQALQQLIQQQTDDRLGHYFETLLSHWFNTNERYEILKQNLQVQGEQRTLGEFDYIVRDKQTNTTQHWEVACKFYLGIGQ
;
A
#
# COMPACT_ATOMS: atom_id res chain seq x y z
N MET A 1 -10.29 6.95 5.99
CA MET A 1 -10.21 5.63 5.33
C MET A 1 -9.51 5.86 4.01
N ILE A 2 -8.42 5.17 3.74
CA ILE A 2 -7.57 5.42 2.57
C ILE A 2 -7.52 4.14 1.77
N TYR A 3 -8.10 4.15 0.56
CA TYR A 3 -7.93 3.04 -0.38
C TYR A 3 -6.73 3.32 -1.26
N ILE A 4 -5.68 2.49 -1.21
CA ILE A 4 -4.64 2.51 -2.25
C ILE A 4 -5.05 1.56 -3.36
N TYR A 5 -5.03 2.05 -4.60
CA TYR A 5 -5.31 1.23 -5.77
C TYR A 5 -4.25 1.35 -6.84
N CYS A 6 -3.61 0.22 -7.05
CA CYS A 6 -2.72 -0.01 -8.16
C CYS A 6 -3.50 -0.45 -9.41
N SER A 7 -3.58 0.40 -10.42
CA SER A 7 -3.87 -0.05 -11.79
C SER A 7 -2.59 -0.55 -12.47
N THR A 8 -2.75 -1.54 -13.33
CA THR A 8 -1.73 -2.29 -14.09
C THR A 8 -0.45 -1.50 -14.41
N ARG A 9 0.70 -1.95 -13.88
CA ARG A 9 2.00 -1.78 -14.54
C ARG A 9 1.99 -2.68 -15.79
N PRO A 10 2.58 -2.29 -16.94
CA PRO A 10 2.60 -3.14 -18.14
C PRO A 10 3.28 -4.50 -17.96
N ALA A 11 4.02 -4.71 -16.86
CA ALA A 11 4.55 -6.02 -16.48
C ALA A 11 4.89 -6.01 -14.97
N VAL A 12 3.99 -6.47 -14.11
CA VAL A 12 4.40 -6.98 -12.78
C VAL A 12 4.33 -8.49 -12.86
N HIS A 13 5.47 -9.12 -13.18
CA HIS A 13 5.69 -10.52 -12.87
C HIS A 13 6.42 -10.59 -11.52
N LYS A 14 6.33 -11.73 -10.83
CA LYS A 14 7.15 -12.04 -9.64
C LYS A 14 8.58 -11.57 -9.89
N PRO A 15 9.25 -10.94 -8.91
CA PRO A 15 10.54 -10.32 -9.15
C PRO A 15 11.54 -11.33 -9.73
N SER A 16 11.82 -11.21 -11.03
CA SER A 16 12.99 -11.80 -11.67
C SER A 16 14.23 -11.01 -11.26
N ALA A 17 15.43 -11.55 -11.48
CA ALA A 17 16.71 -10.91 -11.15
C ALA A 17 16.93 -9.48 -11.69
N THR A 18 16.00 -8.97 -12.50
CA THR A 18 15.98 -7.66 -13.16
C THR A 18 14.90 -6.69 -12.64
N THR A 19 14.16 -7.04 -11.59
CA THR A 19 13.03 -6.23 -11.11
C THR A 19 13.52 -5.04 -10.29
N ASN A 20 13.20 -3.83 -10.74
CA ASN A 20 13.53 -2.62 -10.01
C ASN A 20 12.54 -2.40 -8.85
N LEU A 21 12.94 -2.80 -7.65
CA LEU A 21 12.15 -2.64 -6.42
C LEU A 21 11.84 -1.18 -6.09
N SER A 22 12.72 -0.24 -6.49
CA SER A 22 12.45 1.19 -6.33
C SER A 22 11.24 1.61 -7.17
N ASP A 23 11.13 1.11 -8.40
CA ASP A 23 10.00 1.42 -9.27
C ASP A 23 8.70 0.78 -8.78
N ASP A 24 8.76 -0.45 -8.26
CA ASP A 24 7.59 -1.10 -7.68
C ASP A 24 7.11 -0.38 -6.42
N LEU A 25 8.04 -0.01 -5.54
CA LEU A 25 7.73 0.77 -4.36
C LEU A 25 7.13 2.12 -4.74
N ALA A 26 7.73 2.81 -5.71
CA ALA A 26 7.21 4.05 -6.26
C ALA A 26 5.78 3.85 -6.78
N TRP A 27 5.54 2.83 -7.61
CA TRP A 27 4.22 2.53 -8.14
C TRP A 27 3.16 2.30 -7.04
N VAL A 28 3.50 1.55 -5.99
CA VAL A 28 2.60 1.33 -4.84
C VAL A 28 2.22 2.63 -4.15
N ILE A 29 3.18 3.52 -3.87
CA ILE A 29 2.92 4.75 -3.12
C ILE A 29 2.30 5.87 -3.97
N ASN A 30 2.54 5.85 -5.29
CA ASN A 30 2.06 6.85 -6.25
C ASN A 30 0.62 6.55 -6.72
N SER A 31 0.08 5.41 -6.32
CA SER A 31 -1.18 4.90 -6.83
C SER A 31 -2.38 5.70 -6.31
N PRO A 32 -3.26 6.22 -7.21
CA PRO A 32 -4.37 7.06 -6.81
C PRO A 32 -5.43 6.26 -6.04
N PRO A 33 -6.18 6.90 -5.13
CA PRO A 33 -7.26 6.24 -4.42
C PRO A 33 -8.49 6.00 -5.30
N ILE A 34 -9.08 4.79 -5.24
CA ILE A 34 -10.34 4.46 -5.95
C ILE A 34 -11.49 5.30 -5.41
N ILE A 35 -11.62 5.33 -4.09
CA ILE A 35 -12.74 5.97 -3.40
C ILE A 35 -12.24 7.29 -2.85
N GLN A 36 -12.94 8.37 -3.20
CA GLN A 36 -12.58 9.73 -2.82
C GLN A 36 -13.76 10.48 -2.24
N GLY A 37 -13.44 11.48 -1.42
CA GLY A 37 -14.40 12.41 -0.84
C GLY A 37 -15.20 11.82 0.32
N ARG A 38 -16.29 12.48 0.69
CA ARG A 38 -17.17 12.01 1.76
C ARG A 38 -18.16 11.01 1.19
N ARG A 39 -18.11 9.76 1.67
CA ARG A 39 -19.10 8.71 1.33
C ARG A 39 -19.70 8.17 2.61
N ARG A 40 -21.02 8.33 2.77
CA ARG A 40 -21.74 8.00 4.01
C ARG A 40 -21.06 8.70 5.21
N HIS A 41 -20.66 7.92 6.22
CA HIS A 41 -19.98 8.37 7.43
C HIS A 41 -18.45 8.34 7.32
N CYS A 42 -17.90 7.96 6.17
CA CYS A 42 -16.46 7.87 5.95
C CYS A 42 -15.94 9.06 5.16
N GLN A 43 -14.84 9.65 5.65
CA GLN A 43 -14.04 10.61 4.91
C GLN A 43 -12.89 9.86 4.22
N TRP A 44 -12.91 9.88 2.89
CA TRP A 44 -11.89 9.30 2.04
C TRP A 44 -10.93 10.38 1.56
N THR A 45 -9.65 10.04 1.43
CA THR A 45 -8.67 10.96 0.85
C THR A 45 -8.99 11.27 -0.60
N ASN A 46 -8.56 12.44 -1.07
CA ASN A 46 -8.69 12.87 -2.44
C ASN A 46 -7.34 12.76 -3.16
N ASN A 47 -7.33 12.90 -4.49
CA ASN A 47 -6.09 12.89 -5.27
C ASN A 47 -5.04 13.92 -4.79
N HIS A 48 -5.48 15.09 -4.29
CA HIS A 48 -4.56 16.14 -3.85
C HIS A 48 -3.73 15.70 -2.63
N PHE A 49 -4.36 15.01 -1.66
CA PHE A 49 -3.66 14.44 -0.52
C PHE A 49 -2.50 13.54 -0.98
N TRP A 50 -2.76 12.71 -1.99
CA TRP A 50 -1.78 11.77 -2.52
C TRP A 50 -0.69 12.44 -3.35
N GLN A 51 -1.03 13.40 -4.21
CA GLN A 51 -0.05 14.16 -5.00
C GLN A 51 0.94 14.91 -4.12
N GLN A 52 0.48 15.51 -3.03
CA GLN A 52 1.35 16.23 -2.09
C GLN A 52 2.24 15.27 -1.30
N ALA A 53 1.71 14.12 -0.90
CA ALA A 53 2.50 13.09 -0.24
C ALA A 53 3.59 12.54 -1.20
N ASN A 54 3.26 12.42 -2.48
CA ASN A 54 4.11 11.85 -3.53
C ASN A 54 5.46 12.55 -3.71
N THR A 55 5.47 13.88 -3.73
CA THR A 55 6.69 14.67 -3.94
C THR A 55 7.70 14.51 -2.81
N THR A 56 7.23 14.27 -1.58
CA THR A 56 8.10 14.05 -0.43
C THR A 56 8.65 12.62 -0.40
N PHE A 57 7.89 11.65 -0.93
CA PHE A 57 8.24 10.23 -0.83
C PHE A 57 9.13 9.71 -1.94
N ALA A 58 9.00 10.21 -3.17
CA ALA A 58 9.86 9.79 -4.28
C ALA A 58 11.36 10.01 -4.00
N ALA A 59 11.70 11.07 -3.25
CA ALA A 59 13.07 11.37 -2.85
C ALA A 59 13.65 10.40 -1.79
N GLN A 60 12.82 9.57 -1.13
CA GLN A 60 13.23 8.70 -0.02
C GLN A 60 13.45 7.24 -0.43
N ILE A 61 13.09 6.86 -1.67
CA ILE A 61 13.07 5.46 -2.13
C ILE A 61 14.46 4.90 -2.45
N ASP A 62 15.38 5.73 -2.97
CA ASP A 62 16.58 5.24 -3.66
C ASP A 62 17.62 4.56 -2.73
N HIS A 63 17.59 4.83 -1.42
CA HIS A 63 18.65 4.39 -0.50
C HIS A 63 18.29 3.20 0.41
N LYS A 64 17.09 2.62 0.31
CA LYS A 64 16.57 1.62 1.30
C LYS A 64 16.21 0.25 0.71
N THR A 65 16.54 0.01 -0.56
CA THR A 65 16.10 -1.18 -1.30
C THR A 65 16.71 -2.51 -0.84
N GLN A 66 17.88 -2.51 -0.17
CA GLN A 66 18.53 -3.77 0.23
C GLN A 66 17.75 -4.53 1.31
N ALA A 67 17.21 -3.84 2.31
CA ALA A 67 16.36 -4.47 3.33
C ALA A 67 15.04 -4.96 2.72
N LEU A 68 14.46 -4.19 1.78
CA LEU A 68 13.28 -4.60 1.04
C LEU A 68 13.55 -5.87 0.22
N GLN A 69 14.69 -5.92 -0.48
CA GLN A 69 15.07 -7.08 -1.28
C GLN A 69 15.15 -8.36 -0.43
N GLN A 70 15.71 -8.28 0.78
CA GLN A 70 15.75 -9.41 1.70
C GLN A 70 14.36 -9.85 2.15
N LEU A 71 13.47 -8.90 2.47
CA LEU A 71 12.08 -9.22 2.84
C LEU A 71 11.36 -9.96 1.71
N ILE A 72 11.49 -9.47 0.47
CA ILE A 72 10.88 -10.10 -0.71
C ILE A 72 11.46 -11.50 -0.95
N GLN A 73 12.78 -11.69 -0.83
CA GLN A 73 13.43 -12.99 -1.02
C GLN A 73 13.04 -14.04 0.03
N GLN A 74 12.65 -13.60 1.23
CA GLN A 74 12.20 -14.48 2.31
C GLN A 74 10.72 -14.89 2.18
N GLN A 75 9.96 -14.24 1.29
CA GLN A 75 8.56 -14.60 1.08
C GLN A 75 8.44 -15.98 0.43
N THR A 76 7.61 -16.83 1.03
CA THR A 76 7.24 -18.14 0.48
C THR A 76 5.91 -18.09 -0.28
N ASP A 77 5.16 -17.00 -0.14
CA ASP A 77 3.87 -16.79 -0.78
C ASP A 77 4.03 -15.93 -2.03
N ASP A 78 3.75 -16.54 -3.19
CA ASP A 78 3.91 -15.91 -4.50
C ASP A 78 2.70 -15.07 -4.93
N ARG A 79 1.67 -14.95 -4.09
CA ARG A 79 0.51 -14.11 -4.41
C ARG A 79 0.91 -12.65 -4.43
N LEU A 80 0.54 -11.98 -5.50
CA LEU A 80 0.85 -10.57 -5.73
C LEU A 80 0.30 -9.63 -4.66
N GLY A 81 -0.77 -10.01 -3.96
CA GLY A 81 -1.27 -9.27 -2.79
C GLY A 81 -0.23 -9.18 -1.68
N HIS A 82 0.46 -10.29 -1.36
CA HIS A 82 1.51 -10.31 -0.33
C HIS A 82 2.76 -9.54 -0.73
N TYR A 83 3.11 -9.57 -2.01
CA TYR A 83 4.17 -8.72 -2.55
C TYR A 83 3.82 -7.24 -2.35
N PHE A 84 2.61 -6.86 -2.76
CA PHE A 84 2.10 -5.50 -2.61
C PHE A 84 2.08 -5.04 -1.14
N GLU A 85 1.58 -5.87 -0.23
CA GLU A 85 1.58 -5.58 1.21
C GLU A 85 2.99 -5.41 1.75
N THR A 86 3.95 -6.23 1.31
CA THR A 86 5.35 -6.14 1.78
C THR A 86 6.02 -4.85 1.34
N LEU A 87 5.80 -4.41 0.09
CA LEU A 87 6.24 -3.10 -0.38
C LEU A 87 5.68 -1.98 0.50
N LEU A 88 4.38 -2.03 0.80
CA LEU A 88 3.70 -1.00 1.58
C LEU A 88 4.13 -1.00 3.06
N SER A 89 4.25 -2.17 3.69
CA SER A 89 4.78 -2.29 5.06
C SER A 89 6.21 -1.78 5.15
N HIS A 90 7.06 -2.12 4.17
CA HIS A 90 8.42 -1.58 4.11
C HIS A 90 8.41 -0.05 4.01
N TRP A 91 7.54 0.51 3.17
CA TRP A 91 7.37 1.95 3.08
C TRP A 91 6.94 2.57 4.41
N PHE A 92 5.90 2.06 5.06
CA PHE A 92 5.45 2.57 6.36
C PHE A 92 6.55 2.53 7.42
N ASN A 93 7.31 1.43 7.50
CA ASN A 93 8.39 1.25 8.48
C ASN A 93 9.60 2.16 8.23
N THR A 94 9.78 2.62 6.98
CA THR A 94 10.88 3.51 6.60
C THR A 94 10.47 4.98 6.53
N ASN A 95 9.17 5.27 6.70
CA ASN A 95 8.57 6.57 6.64
C ASN A 95 8.54 7.25 8.01
N GLU A 96 8.95 8.53 8.07
CA GLU A 96 9.00 9.28 9.33
C GLU A 96 7.67 9.93 9.73
N ARG A 97 6.70 10.02 8.82
CA ARG A 97 5.38 10.62 9.07
C ARG A 97 4.38 9.60 9.61
N TYR A 98 4.37 8.39 9.06
CA TYR A 98 3.42 7.36 9.44
C TYR A 98 4.03 6.38 10.44
N GLU A 99 3.16 5.76 11.23
CA GLU A 99 3.50 4.68 12.15
C GLU A 99 2.39 3.65 12.11
N ILE A 100 2.75 2.39 11.90
CA ILE A 100 1.80 1.27 11.93
C ILE A 100 1.41 1.01 13.39
N LEU A 101 0.13 1.18 13.71
CA LEU A 101 -0.43 0.79 15.00
C LEU A 101 -0.89 -0.68 14.98
N LYS A 102 -1.50 -1.10 13.87
CA LYS A 102 -1.94 -2.48 13.61
C LYS A 102 -1.85 -2.77 12.10
N GLN A 103 -1.53 -4.00 11.76
CA GLN A 103 -1.57 -4.54 10.40
C GLN A 103 -2.35 -5.86 10.41
N ASN A 104 -3.16 -6.11 9.39
CA ASN A 104 -3.95 -7.33 9.18
C ASN A 104 -4.79 -7.71 10.42
N LEU A 105 -5.47 -6.71 11.01
CA LEU A 105 -6.24 -6.87 12.24
C LEU A 105 -7.62 -7.45 11.92
N GLN A 106 -7.79 -8.73 12.22
CA GLN A 106 -9.10 -9.38 12.10
C GLN A 106 -10.11 -8.83 13.12
N VAL A 107 -11.32 -8.54 12.64
CA VAL A 107 -12.45 -8.12 13.46
C VAL A 107 -13.38 -9.32 13.64
N GLN A 108 -13.46 -9.82 14.87
CA GLN A 108 -14.30 -10.96 15.23
C GLN A 108 -15.66 -10.47 15.74
N GLY A 109 -16.73 -11.06 15.21
CA GLY A 109 -18.07 -10.99 15.78
C GLY A 109 -18.36 -12.23 16.62
N GLU A 110 -19.55 -12.29 17.24
CA GLU A 110 -19.91 -13.37 18.16
C GLU A 110 -19.86 -14.78 17.53
N GLN A 111 -20.12 -14.89 16.22
CA GLN A 111 -20.21 -16.19 15.51
C GLN A 111 -19.34 -16.28 14.25
N ARG A 112 -18.71 -15.18 13.83
CA ARG A 112 -17.87 -15.14 12.62
C ARG A 112 -16.97 -13.92 12.59
N THR A 113 -15.91 -13.99 11.80
CA THR A 113 -15.14 -12.82 11.37
C THR A 113 -16.05 -11.85 10.59
N LEU A 114 -16.08 -10.59 11.02
CA LEU A 114 -16.84 -9.51 10.37
C LEU A 114 -16.05 -8.87 9.23
N GLY A 115 -14.73 -8.90 9.32
CA GLY A 115 -13.82 -8.34 8.34
C GLY A 115 -12.40 -8.28 8.87
N GLU A 116 -11.56 -7.55 8.17
CA GLU A 116 -10.15 -7.31 8.50
C GLU A 116 -9.83 -5.86 8.22
N PHE A 117 -8.98 -5.26 9.05
CA PHE A 117 -8.36 -3.97 8.77
C PHE A 117 -6.94 -4.21 8.30
N ASP A 118 -6.65 -3.87 7.04
CA ASP A 118 -5.32 -4.07 6.47
C ASP A 118 -4.27 -3.26 7.25
N TYR A 119 -4.51 -1.96 7.44
CA TYR A 119 -3.60 -1.08 8.19
C TYR A 119 -4.34 -0.05 9.03
N ILE A 120 -4.00 0.03 10.31
CA ILE A 120 -4.33 1.16 11.17
C ILE A 120 -3.03 1.91 11.44
N VAL A 121 -2.96 3.17 11.02
CA VAL A 121 -1.74 3.98 11.11
C VAL A 121 -1.98 5.30 11.82
N ARG A 122 -0.96 5.79 12.52
CA ARG A 122 -0.92 7.16 13.05
C ARG A 122 -0.20 8.05 12.07
N ASP A 123 -0.86 9.12 11.62
CA ASP A 123 -0.21 10.23 10.93
C ASP A 123 0.37 11.18 11.98
N LYS A 124 1.69 11.15 12.17
CA LYS A 124 2.39 11.96 13.18
C LYS A 124 2.33 13.46 12.87
N GLN A 125 2.11 13.84 11.61
CA GLN A 125 2.04 15.25 11.22
C GLN A 125 0.71 15.88 11.62
N THR A 126 -0.41 15.18 11.40
CA THR A 126 -1.75 15.66 11.74
C THR A 126 -2.25 15.16 13.09
N ASN A 127 -1.49 14.24 13.73
CA ASN A 127 -1.87 13.52 14.94
C ASN A 127 -3.23 12.80 14.84
N THR A 128 -3.51 12.23 13.67
CA THR A 128 -4.77 11.51 13.41
C THR A 128 -4.52 10.02 13.20
N THR A 129 -5.42 9.19 13.73
CA THR A 129 -5.47 7.76 13.37
C THR A 129 -6.21 7.58 12.06
N GLN A 130 -5.59 6.88 11.13
CA GLN A 130 -6.13 6.59 9.82
C GLN A 130 -6.23 5.08 9.62
N HIS A 131 -7.36 4.65 9.09
CA HIS A 131 -7.54 3.30 8.58
C HIS A 131 -7.25 3.29 7.08
N TRP A 132 -6.35 2.42 6.65
CA TRP A 132 -5.94 2.24 5.26
C TRP A 132 -6.30 0.84 4.83
N GLU A 133 -6.98 0.78 3.70
CA GLU A 133 -7.37 -0.44 3.02
C GLU A 133 -6.65 -0.50 1.69
N VAL A 134 -6.23 -1.68 1.29
CA VAL A 134 -5.35 -1.82 0.14
C VAL A 134 -5.91 -2.85 -0.82
N ALA A 135 -5.90 -2.50 -2.10
CA ALA A 135 -6.33 -3.42 -3.13
C ALA A 135 -5.43 -3.29 -4.36
N CYS A 136 -4.78 -4.39 -4.73
CA CYS A 136 -4.11 -4.52 -6.00
C CYS A 136 -5.05 -5.31 -6.95
N LYS A 137 -5.60 -4.65 -7.98
CA LYS A 137 -6.50 -5.32 -8.94
C LYS A 137 -5.99 -5.17 -10.36
N PHE A 138 -5.88 -6.30 -11.06
CA PHE A 138 -5.53 -6.37 -12.47
C PHE A 138 -6.79 -6.62 -13.29
N TYR A 139 -7.03 -5.75 -14.25
CA TYR A 139 -8.02 -5.99 -15.29
C TYR A 139 -7.29 -6.63 -16.46
N LEU A 140 -7.49 -7.94 -16.65
CA LEU A 140 -7.04 -8.62 -17.85
C LEU A 140 -7.92 -8.13 -19.01
N GLY A 141 -7.41 -7.16 -19.76
CA GLY A 141 -8.00 -6.80 -21.04
C GLY A 141 -7.83 -7.98 -21.99
N ILE A 142 -8.92 -8.61 -22.41
CA ILE A 142 -8.92 -9.43 -23.62
C ILE A 142 -8.59 -8.47 -24.76
N GLY A 143 -7.39 -8.63 -25.33
CA GLY A 143 -6.91 -7.81 -26.42
C GLY A 143 -7.92 -7.76 -27.56
N GLN A 144 -8.08 -6.58 -28.15
CA GLN A 144 -8.74 -6.43 -29.45
C GLN A 144 -7.85 -6.99 -30.55
#